data_AF-F9CWD6-F1
#
_entry.id   AF-F9CWD6-F1
#
_cell.length_a   1.000
_cell.length_b   1.000
_cell.length_c   1.000
_cell.angle_alpha   90.00
_cell.angle_beta   90.00
_cell.angle_gamma   90.00
#
_symmetry.space_group_name_H-M   'P 1'
#
loop_
_entity.id
_entity.type
_entity.pdbx_description
1 polymer ?
#
loop_
_entity_poly.entity_id
_entity_poly.type
_entity_poly.pdbx_seq_one_letter_code
_entity_poly.pdbx_strand_id
1 'polypeptide(L)'
;MESTGNIQQFTNPQIIEKIQYFIDTNKGDVGRLYHILEHFKQNKPLYQSDKNYLESKLSVSFEIIDEKKPNDNPVLSKIQLLISAETGDPGRLQHIYDMIYQNKPLYHSDQVYLESKLNEQDPPENIVTKLEYSKNRYSAPKETVFEAKPPAKPQIQKLRGSMPKDWSPPESNSNELTGIYEKIKTEEELLAEKKKEHDQLQLQRSKLSQLILNRKDYEKQVLLEKTLLESQIKEEHLSIQNQTKLSEQIISQKAELEQVKSERNELMKKISVDKEKIAKDLEFQKKQLLQTKLEQEEIDKQIKNEQIQLAKMAEEQKSNLLKQSKLAHEINEKQGYLEKTKKEYEDIVSQVNIEKSKLVECEKLKKLIASQEKDLVKAQKERLKINQIISKEKENIAKKTKEEQAKLKQQSILAKQLASEKKNLEKIKLERKKVEEKIKKLKPAKKTRASSKKAKAKPANSEPKIAKSTENTDST
;
A
#
# COMPACT_ATOMS: atom_id res chain seq x y z
N MET A 1 -29.90 -7.30 15.31
CA MET A 1 -30.54 -6.05 14.88
C MET A 1 -30.47 -6.03 13.37
N GLU A 2 -31.60 -6.26 12.71
CA GLU A 2 -31.70 -6.25 11.26
C GLU A 2 -31.68 -4.79 10.79
N SER A 3 -30.54 -4.35 10.28
CA SER A 3 -30.47 -3.05 9.61
C SER A 3 -30.98 -3.25 8.19
N THR A 4 -32.25 -2.92 7.95
CA THR A 4 -32.79 -2.77 6.60
C THR A 4 -32.09 -1.58 5.95
N GLY A 5 -30.94 -1.83 5.35
CA GLY A 5 -30.15 -0.82 4.66
C GLY A 5 -30.98 -0.21 3.55
N ASN A 6 -31.26 1.09 3.63
CA ASN A 6 -31.84 1.85 2.54
C ASN A 6 -30.86 1.81 1.36
N ILE A 7 -31.12 0.94 0.37
CA ILE A 7 -30.39 0.93 -0.90
C ILE A 7 -30.97 2.08 -1.73
N GLN A 8 -30.20 3.15 -1.91
CA GLN A 8 -30.62 4.28 -2.73
C GLN A 8 -30.07 4.12 -4.14
N GLN A 9 -30.98 4.05 -5.11
CA GLN A 9 -30.65 3.94 -6.52
C GLN A 9 -30.25 5.32 -7.05
N PHE A 10 -29.12 5.38 -7.76
CA PHE A 10 -28.69 6.58 -8.48
C PHE A 10 -28.31 6.22 -9.92
N THR A 11 -28.54 7.15 -10.85
CA THR A 11 -28.01 7.03 -12.21
C THR A 11 -26.55 7.50 -12.27
N ASN A 12 -25.78 7.02 -13.26
CA ASN A 12 -24.39 7.48 -13.47
C ASN A 12 -24.20 9.01 -13.43
N PRO A 13 -25.00 9.85 -14.14
CA PRO A 13 -24.83 11.31 -14.08
C PRO A 13 -25.10 11.88 -12.67
N GLN A 14 -26.07 11.33 -11.92
CA GLN A 14 -26.36 11.77 -10.54
C GLN A 14 -25.21 11.45 -9.57
N ILE A 15 -24.52 10.32 -9.76
CA ILE A 15 -23.34 9.96 -8.96
C ILE A 15 -22.16 10.87 -9.32
N ILE A 16 -21.94 11.12 -10.61
CA ILE A 16 -20.90 12.03 -11.10
C ILE A 16 -21.09 13.44 -10.52
N GLU A 17 -22.31 13.97 -10.52
CA GLU A 17 -22.64 15.28 -9.93
C GLU A 17 -22.36 15.32 -8.42
N LYS A 18 -22.71 14.26 -7.67
CA LYS A 18 -22.39 14.16 -6.25
C LYS A 18 -20.89 14.04 -5.96
N ILE A 19 -20.13 13.31 -6.78
CA ILE A 19 -18.67 13.24 -6.67
C ILE A 19 -18.06 14.62 -6.94
N GLN A 20 -18.52 15.34 -7.96
CA GLN A 20 -18.07 16.69 -8.25
C GLN A 20 -18.36 17.63 -7.09
N TYR A 21 -19.57 17.59 -6.51
CA TYR A 21 -19.91 18.33 -5.28
C TYR A 21 -18.98 18.01 -4.10
N PHE A 22 -18.55 16.76 -3.92
CA PHE A 22 -17.59 16.39 -2.86
C PHE A 22 -16.16 16.90 -3.14
N ILE A 23 -15.75 17.01 -4.40
CA ILE A 23 -14.49 17.65 -4.82
C ILE A 23 -14.58 19.16 -4.54
N ASP A 24 -15.64 19.82 -5.02
CA ASP A 24 -15.82 21.27 -4.93
C ASP A 24 -15.99 21.76 -3.48
N THR A 25 -16.61 20.94 -2.62
CA THR A 25 -16.72 21.22 -1.17
C THR A 25 -15.55 20.69 -0.33
N ASN A 26 -14.54 20.10 -0.96
CA ASN A 26 -13.34 19.51 -0.32
C ASN A 26 -13.68 18.51 0.81
N LYS A 27 -14.72 17.68 0.61
CA LYS A 27 -15.26 16.74 1.61
C LYS A 27 -14.68 15.32 1.54
N GLY A 28 -13.41 15.19 1.20
CA GLY A 28 -12.72 13.90 1.20
C GLY A 28 -11.30 13.99 0.65
N ASP A 29 -10.71 12.83 0.38
CA ASP A 29 -9.50 12.72 -0.44
C ASP A 29 -9.85 13.10 -1.88
N VAL A 30 -9.43 14.30 -2.29
CA VAL A 30 -9.67 14.87 -3.62
C VAL A 30 -8.99 14.04 -4.72
N GLY A 31 -7.79 13.50 -4.49
CA GLY A 31 -7.09 12.67 -5.47
C GLY A 31 -7.83 11.35 -5.71
N ARG A 32 -8.31 10.72 -4.64
CA ARG A 32 -9.15 9.53 -4.74
C ARG A 32 -10.50 9.82 -5.40
N LEU A 33 -11.15 10.95 -5.08
CA LEU A 33 -12.40 11.36 -5.73
C LEU A 33 -12.22 11.62 -7.23
N TYR A 34 -11.11 12.20 -7.67
CA TYR A 34 -10.80 12.34 -9.11
C TYR A 34 -10.61 11.00 -9.82
N HIS A 35 -9.88 10.06 -9.21
CA HIS A 35 -9.75 8.70 -9.74
C HIS A 35 -11.13 8.03 -9.90
N ILE A 36 -11.98 8.11 -8.87
CA ILE A 36 -13.34 7.56 -8.90
C ILE A 36 -14.19 8.25 -9.99
N LEU A 37 -14.14 9.57 -10.10
CA LEU A 37 -14.81 10.35 -11.15
C LEU A 37 -14.39 9.91 -12.56
N GLU A 38 -13.11 9.62 -12.76
CA GLU A 38 -12.58 9.13 -14.04
C GLU A 38 -13.11 7.72 -14.37
N HIS A 39 -13.20 6.80 -13.40
CA HIS A 39 -13.81 5.48 -13.62
C HIS A 39 -15.28 5.57 -14.02
N PHE A 40 -16.06 6.45 -13.37
CA PHE A 40 -17.46 6.71 -13.77
C PHE A 40 -17.57 7.32 -15.18
N LYS A 41 -16.72 8.30 -15.52
CA LYS A 41 -16.67 8.87 -16.89
C LYS A 41 -16.28 7.85 -17.96
N GLN A 42 -15.57 6.79 -17.60
CA GLN A 42 -15.17 5.69 -18.48
C GLN A 42 -16.16 4.50 -18.47
N ASN A 43 -17.30 4.60 -17.77
CA ASN A 43 -18.27 3.52 -17.55
C ASN A 43 -17.61 2.21 -17.06
N LYS A 44 -16.58 2.32 -16.20
CA LYS A 44 -15.87 1.17 -15.63
C LYS A 44 -16.49 0.76 -14.29
N PRO A 45 -16.56 -0.55 -13.98
CA PRO A 45 -17.01 -1.01 -12.67
C PRO A 45 -16.04 -0.55 -11.58
N LEU A 46 -16.59 0.06 -10.53
CA LEU A 46 -15.79 0.61 -9.45
C LEU A 46 -15.22 -0.48 -8.53
N TYR A 47 -13.97 -0.33 -8.08
CA TYR A 47 -13.37 -1.23 -7.09
C TYR A 47 -14.16 -1.21 -5.78
N GLN A 48 -14.26 -2.37 -5.10
CA GLN A 48 -15.00 -2.49 -3.84
C GLN A 48 -14.52 -1.52 -2.75
N SER A 49 -13.22 -1.25 -2.69
CA SER A 49 -12.62 -0.25 -1.79
C SER A 49 -13.16 1.16 -2.04
N ASP A 50 -13.34 1.53 -3.30
CA ASP A 50 -13.83 2.84 -3.73
C ASP A 50 -15.36 2.94 -3.65
N LYS A 51 -16.09 1.83 -3.89
CA LYS A 51 -17.52 1.71 -3.59
C LYS A 51 -17.78 1.95 -2.11
N ASN A 52 -17.12 1.20 -1.22
CA ASN A 52 -17.25 1.36 0.24
C ASN A 52 -16.88 2.79 0.69
N TYR A 53 -15.90 3.42 0.03
CA TYR A 53 -15.53 4.81 0.31
C TYR A 53 -16.65 5.79 -0.05
N LEU A 54 -17.26 5.68 -1.25
CA LEU A 54 -18.41 6.50 -1.63
C LEU A 54 -19.63 6.24 -0.73
N GLU A 55 -19.93 4.99 -0.40
CA GLU A 55 -21.02 4.63 0.52
C GLU A 55 -20.81 5.26 1.91
N SER A 56 -19.56 5.28 2.41
CA SER A 56 -19.22 5.93 3.68
C SER A 56 -19.38 7.47 3.65
N LYS A 57 -19.27 8.08 2.46
CA LYS A 57 -19.43 9.54 2.26
C LYS A 57 -20.88 9.94 1.99
N LEU A 58 -21.66 9.05 1.37
CA LEU A 58 -23.09 9.22 1.14
C LEU A 58 -23.94 8.81 2.35
N SER A 59 -23.35 8.08 3.32
CA SER A 59 -24.02 7.45 4.46
C SER A 59 -25.14 6.47 4.07
N VAL A 60 -25.06 5.96 2.84
CA VAL A 60 -26.11 5.20 2.14
C VAL A 60 -25.44 4.21 1.20
N SER A 61 -25.88 2.94 1.23
CA SER A 61 -25.50 1.94 0.23
C SER A 61 -26.20 2.23 -1.08
N PHE A 62 -25.48 2.18 -2.20
CA PHE A 62 -26.05 2.54 -3.50
C PHE A 62 -25.84 1.48 -4.58
N GLU A 63 -26.81 1.43 -5.48
CA GLU A 63 -26.73 0.71 -6.73
C GLU A 63 -26.81 1.68 -7.88
N ILE A 64 -25.91 1.46 -8.85
CA ILE A 64 -25.84 2.22 -10.09
C ILE A 64 -26.89 1.63 -11.02
N ILE A 65 -27.92 2.41 -11.32
CA ILE A 65 -28.82 2.08 -12.43
C ILE A 65 -28.27 2.78 -13.66
N ASP A 66 -27.59 2.00 -14.51
CA ASP A 66 -27.41 2.38 -15.91
C ASP A 66 -28.80 2.66 -16.50
N GLU A 67 -28.95 3.77 -17.21
CA GLU A 67 -30.19 4.11 -17.90
C GLU A 67 -30.67 2.90 -18.70
N LYS A 68 -31.96 2.58 -18.59
CA LYS A 68 -32.57 1.42 -19.24
C LYS A 68 -32.11 1.34 -20.71
N LYS A 69 -31.23 0.37 -21.01
CA LYS A 69 -31.11 -0.14 -22.37
C LYS A 69 -32.53 -0.45 -22.86
N PRO A 70 -32.88 -0.12 -24.11
CA PRO A 70 -34.21 -0.36 -24.64
C PRO A 70 -34.43 -1.86 -24.86
N ASN A 71 -34.71 -2.60 -23.77
CA ASN A 71 -35.47 -3.84 -23.80
C ASN A 71 -36.88 -3.48 -24.28
N ASP A 72 -37.02 -3.45 -25.59
CA ASP A 72 -37.89 -4.36 -26.34
C ASP A 72 -38.10 -3.75 -27.72
N ASN A 73 -37.02 -3.64 -28.50
CA ASN A 73 -37.19 -3.43 -29.94
C ASN A 73 -37.77 -4.75 -30.50
N PRO A 74 -39.05 -4.78 -30.96
CA PRO A 74 -39.71 -6.02 -31.35
C PRO A 74 -38.99 -6.74 -32.50
N VAL A 75 -38.16 -6.02 -33.26
CA VAL A 75 -37.32 -6.57 -34.31
C VAL A 75 -36.23 -7.52 -33.76
N LEU A 76 -35.62 -7.22 -32.61
CA LEU A 76 -34.58 -8.08 -32.02
C LEU A 76 -35.16 -9.42 -31.54
N SER A 77 -36.32 -9.40 -30.88
CA SER A 77 -37.03 -10.62 -30.48
C SER A 77 -37.45 -11.45 -31.70
N LYS A 78 -37.90 -10.81 -32.78
CA LYS A 78 -38.21 -11.49 -34.05
C LYS A 78 -36.97 -12.09 -34.73
N ILE A 79 -35.82 -11.41 -34.71
CA ILE A 79 -34.55 -11.97 -35.22
C ILE A 79 -34.12 -13.18 -34.39
N GLN A 80 -34.23 -13.10 -33.06
CA GLN A 80 -33.88 -14.22 -32.18
C GLN A 80 -34.83 -15.42 -32.39
N LEU A 81 -36.11 -15.17 -32.68
CA LEU A 81 -37.05 -16.21 -33.11
C LEU A 81 -36.64 -16.83 -34.46
N LEU A 82 -36.28 -16.03 -35.48
CA LEU A 82 -35.79 -16.53 -36.77
C LEU A 82 -34.51 -17.38 -36.64
N ILE A 83 -33.59 -17.00 -35.74
CA ILE A 83 -32.40 -17.81 -35.41
C ILE A 83 -32.81 -19.13 -34.74
N SER A 84 -33.74 -19.10 -33.78
CA SER A 84 -34.22 -20.31 -33.09
C SER A 84 -35.06 -21.25 -33.96
N ALA A 85 -35.64 -20.74 -35.05
CA ALA A 85 -36.47 -21.50 -35.99
C ALA A 85 -35.67 -22.03 -37.21
N GLU A 86 -34.36 -21.77 -37.28
CA GLU A 86 -33.47 -22.08 -38.43
C GLU A 86 -33.94 -21.49 -39.78
N THR A 87 -34.85 -20.53 -39.77
CA THR A 87 -35.43 -19.88 -40.96
C THR A 87 -34.54 -18.75 -41.47
N GLY A 88 -33.34 -19.09 -41.95
CA GLY A 88 -32.38 -18.15 -42.54
C GLY A 88 -30.93 -18.61 -42.42
N ASP A 89 -30.01 -17.74 -42.80
CA ASP A 89 -28.57 -17.92 -42.56
C ASP A 89 -28.28 -17.47 -41.11
N PRO A 90 -27.87 -18.38 -40.21
CA PRO A 90 -27.67 -18.03 -38.80
C PRO A 90 -26.53 -17.03 -38.59
N GLY A 91 -25.46 -17.10 -39.39
CA GLY A 91 -24.33 -16.18 -39.30
C GLY A 91 -24.72 -14.77 -39.73
N ARG A 92 -25.53 -14.66 -40.78
CA ARG A 92 -26.07 -13.38 -41.25
C ARG A 92 -27.08 -12.79 -40.28
N LEU A 93 -27.98 -13.61 -39.73
CA LEU A 93 -28.94 -13.16 -38.71
C LEU A 93 -28.25 -12.70 -37.41
N GLN A 94 -27.19 -13.39 -36.98
CA GLN A 94 -26.39 -12.96 -35.83
C GLN A 94 -25.67 -11.63 -36.10
N HIS A 95 -25.09 -11.44 -37.28
CA HIS A 95 -24.50 -10.15 -37.67
C HIS A 95 -25.53 -9.01 -37.64
N ILE A 96 -26.75 -9.25 -38.14
CA ILE A 96 -27.86 -8.28 -38.10
C ILE A 96 -28.28 -7.98 -36.65
N TYR A 97 -28.41 -9.01 -35.81
CA TYR A 97 -28.70 -8.88 -34.38
C TYR A 97 -27.64 -8.01 -33.68
N ASP A 98 -26.35 -8.29 -33.89
CA ASP A 98 -25.24 -7.57 -33.27
C ASP A 98 -25.18 -6.11 -33.75
N MET A 99 -25.45 -5.83 -35.03
CA MET A 99 -25.48 -4.47 -35.58
C MET A 99 -26.66 -3.65 -35.02
N ILE A 100 -27.85 -4.25 -34.90
CA ILE A 100 -29.02 -3.58 -34.31
C ILE A 100 -28.83 -3.37 -32.81
N TYR A 101 -28.30 -4.36 -32.08
CA TYR A 101 -27.96 -4.23 -30.65
C TYR A 101 -26.89 -3.14 -30.40
N GLN A 102 -25.99 -2.92 -31.35
CA GLN A 102 -25.00 -1.83 -31.33
C GLN A 102 -25.51 -0.49 -31.88
N ASN A 103 -26.80 -0.37 -32.25
CA ASN A 103 -27.41 0.80 -32.88
C ASN A 103 -26.67 1.31 -34.14
N LYS A 104 -26.10 0.39 -34.93
CA LYS A 104 -25.41 0.71 -36.19
C LYS A 104 -26.38 0.65 -37.38
N PRO A 105 -26.23 1.53 -38.38
CA PRO A 105 -27.04 1.46 -39.60
C PRO A 105 -26.72 0.16 -40.35
N LEU A 106 -27.77 -0.62 -40.63
CA LEU A 106 -27.66 -1.89 -41.32
C LEU A 106 -27.46 -1.70 -42.83
N TYR A 107 -26.67 -2.55 -43.49
CA TYR A 107 -26.48 -2.49 -44.94
C TYR A 107 -27.79 -2.75 -45.69
N HIS A 108 -27.99 -2.10 -46.84
CA HIS A 108 -29.22 -2.25 -47.63
C HIS A 108 -29.54 -3.72 -48.00
N SER A 109 -28.51 -4.52 -48.29
CA SER A 109 -28.63 -5.97 -48.52
C SER A 109 -29.20 -6.73 -47.32
N ASP A 110 -28.85 -6.31 -46.11
CA ASP A 110 -29.23 -6.94 -44.84
C ASP A 110 -30.60 -6.43 -44.36
N GLN A 111 -30.97 -5.18 -44.68
CA GLN A 111 -32.32 -4.64 -44.50
C GLN A 111 -33.33 -5.42 -45.35
N VAL A 112 -33.10 -5.51 -46.67
CA VAL A 112 -33.98 -6.25 -47.59
C VAL A 112 -34.06 -7.73 -47.23
N TYR A 113 -32.95 -8.32 -46.77
CA TYR A 113 -32.93 -9.69 -46.26
C TYR A 113 -33.82 -9.87 -45.02
N LEU A 114 -33.69 -8.98 -44.03
CA LEU A 114 -34.52 -9.01 -42.83
C LEU A 114 -36.02 -8.81 -43.15
N GLU A 115 -36.35 -7.84 -44.00
CA GLU A 115 -37.73 -7.59 -44.46
C GLU A 115 -38.33 -8.83 -45.16
N SER A 116 -37.58 -9.46 -46.07
CA SER A 116 -38.03 -10.69 -46.76
C SER A 116 -38.27 -11.88 -45.83
N LYS A 117 -37.46 -12.04 -44.77
CA LYS A 117 -37.61 -13.14 -43.80
C LYS A 117 -38.72 -12.86 -42.77
N LEU A 118 -38.98 -11.59 -42.45
CA LEU A 118 -40.09 -11.22 -41.56
C LEU A 118 -41.46 -11.28 -42.25
N ASN A 119 -41.53 -10.95 -43.55
CA ASN A 119 -42.77 -11.01 -44.32
C ASN A 119 -43.18 -12.43 -44.78
N GLU A 120 -42.35 -13.45 -44.56
CA GLU A 120 -42.70 -14.86 -44.83
C GLU A 120 -43.62 -15.48 -43.75
N GLN A 121 -43.87 -14.80 -42.62
CA GLN A 121 -44.69 -15.35 -41.51
C GLN A 121 -46.17 -14.92 -41.48
N ASP A 122 -46.59 -13.96 -42.31
CA ASP A 122 -48.00 -13.54 -42.38
C ASP A 122 -48.71 -14.21 -43.59
N PRO A 123 -49.89 -14.84 -43.41
CA PRO A 123 -50.67 -15.39 -44.52
C PRO A 123 -51.17 -14.25 -45.44
N PRO A 124 -51.21 -14.47 -46.77
CA PRO A 124 -51.22 -13.36 -47.71
C PRO A 124 -52.61 -12.73 -47.90
N GLU A 125 -52.82 -11.54 -47.33
CA GLU A 125 -53.76 -10.57 -47.88
C GLU A 125 -53.02 -9.40 -48.54
N ASN A 126 -53.18 -9.33 -49.86
CA ASN A 126 -53.01 -8.14 -50.72
C ASN A 126 -51.75 -7.27 -50.53
N ILE A 127 -50.87 -7.31 -51.54
CA ILE A 127 -50.76 -6.21 -52.52
C ILE A 127 -50.06 -6.74 -53.78
N VAL A 128 -50.79 -6.69 -54.90
CA VAL A 128 -50.21 -6.85 -56.25
C VAL A 128 -49.93 -5.46 -56.80
N THR A 129 -48.64 -5.08 -56.88
CA THR A 129 -48.24 -3.90 -57.67
C THR A 129 -46.93 -4.14 -58.41
N LYS A 130 -47.00 -4.84 -59.55
CA LYS A 130 -45.96 -4.76 -60.57
C LYS A 130 -46.58 -4.66 -61.97
N LEU A 131 -46.47 -3.45 -62.54
CA LEU A 131 -46.60 -3.08 -63.96
C LEU A 131 -47.84 -3.61 -64.74
N GLU A 132 -48.88 -2.79 -64.80
CA GLU A 132 -49.76 -2.53 -65.97
C GLU A 132 -50.32 -1.08 -65.80
N TYR A 133 -50.72 -0.29 -66.80
CA TYR A 133 -50.71 -0.43 -68.27
C TYR A 133 -50.78 0.96 -68.96
N SER A 134 -50.29 1.09 -70.21
CA SER A 134 -50.99 1.89 -71.22
C SER A 134 -50.61 1.53 -72.67
N LYS A 135 -51.12 0.39 -73.15
CA LYS A 135 -51.19 0.10 -74.59
C LYS A 135 -52.51 -0.56 -74.95
N ASN A 136 -53.57 0.22 -75.20
CA ASN A 136 -54.62 -0.16 -76.15
C ASN A 136 -55.63 0.96 -76.48
N ARG A 137 -55.85 1.13 -77.80
CA ARG A 137 -57.13 1.30 -78.51
C ARG A 137 -58.21 2.25 -77.97
N TYR A 138 -58.60 3.19 -78.83
CA TYR A 138 -60.02 3.35 -79.17
C TYR A 138 -60.28 2.90 -80.61
N SER A 139 -61.27 2.05 -80.78
CA SER A 139 -61.80 1.58 -82.05
C SER A 139 -62.91 2.49 -82.57
N ALA A 140 -63.12 2.45 -83.89
CA ALA A 140 -64.15 3.19 -84.61
C ALA A 140 -65.60 2.96 -84.11
N PRO A 141 -66.51 3.87 -84.49
CA PRO A 141 -67.83 3.49 -85.00
C PRO A 141 -67.82 3.37 -86.53
N LYS A 142 -68.54 2.37 -87.04
CA LYS A 142 -68.97 2.29 -88.44
C LYS A 142 -70.23 3.15 -88.63
N GLU A 143 -70.77 3.11 -89.86
CA GLU A 143 -72.08 3.57 -90.36
C GLU A 143 -72.01 4.86 -91.19
N THR A 144 -72.65 4.96 -92.36
CA THR A 144 -73.37 3.96 -93.18
C THR A 144 -73.34 4.39 -94.65
N VAL A 145 -73.38 3.43 -95.57
CA VAL A 145 -73.65 3.71 -96.99
C VAL A 145 -75.14 4.07 -97.13
N PHE A 146 -75.46 5.19 -97.76
CA PHE A 146 -76.80 5.45 -98.30
C PHE A 146 -76.73 5.67 -99.81
N GLU A 147 -77.03 4.60 -100.53
CA GLU A 147 -77.20 4.55 -101.98
C GLU A 147 -78.56 5.19 -102.35
N ALA A 148 -78.54 6.44 -102.84
CA ALA A 148 -79.76 7.10 -103.32
C ALA A 148 -80.06 6.68 -104.77
N LYS A 149 -80.84 5.61 -104.94
CA LYS A 149 -81.42 5.23 -106.25
C LYS A 149 -82.34 6.33 -106.80
N PRO A 150 -82.44 6.48 -108.14
CA PRO A 150 -83.13 7.61 -108.76
C PRO A 150 -84.66 7.47 -108.69
N PRO A 151 -85.41 8.54 -108.38
CA PRO A 151 -86.85 8.55 -108.59
C PRO A 151 -87.20 8.66 -110.08
N ALA A 152 -88.16 7.84 -110.48
CA ALA A 152 -88.64 7.66 -111.84
C ALA A 152 -89.16 8.94 -112.52
N LYS A 153 -89.09 8.94 -113.86
CA LYS A 153 -89.86 9.83 -114.74
C LYS A 153 -91.36 9.71 -114.45
N PRO A 154 -92.10 10.81 -114.21
CA PRO A 154 -93.53 10.86 -114.48
C PRO A 154 -93.76 11.08 -115.97
N GLN A 155 -94.64 10.29 -116.57
CA GLN A 155 -95.09 10.52 -117.94
C GLN A 155 -96.09 11.67 -118.00
N ILE A 156 -95.90 12.56 -118.98
CA ILE A 156 -96.92 13.16 -119.85
C ILE A 156 -98.26 13.52 -119.18
N GLN A 157 -98.52 14.81 -119.02
CA GLN A 157 -99.88 15.33 -119.21
C GLN A 157 -99.89 16.39 -120.32
N LYS A 158 -100.26 15.94 -121.53
CA LYS A 158 -100.70 16.85 -122.59
C LYS A 158 -102.06 17.39 -122.17
N LEU A 159 -102.12 18.60 -121.62
CA LEU A 159 -103.38 19.32 -121.47
C LEU A 159 -103.89 19.71 -122.85
N ARG A 160 -104.68 18.80 -123.45
CA ARG A 160 -105.56 19.12 -124.58
C ARG A 160 -106.64 20.08 -124.08
N GLY A 161 -106.39 21.38 -124.20
CA GLY A 161 -107.47 22.34 -124.34
C GLY A 161 -108.15 22.10 -125.68
N SER A 162 -109.36 21.52 -125.66
CA SER A 162 -110.20 21.43 -126.86
C SER A 162 -110.78 22.81 -127.17
N MET A 163 -110.42 23.39 -128.32
CA MET A 163 -111.12 24.57 -128.84
C MET A 163 -112.62 24.29 -129.03
N PRO A 164 -113.49 25.30 -128.85
CA PRO A 164 -114.89 25.24 -129.28
C PRO A 164 -115.00 24.88 -130.77
N LYS A 165 -116.06 24.14 -131.15
CA LYS A 165 -116.20 23.54 -132.49
C LYS A 165 -116.41 24.54 -133.65
N ASP A 166 -116.58 25.82 -133.35
CA ASP A 166 -116.95 26.85 -134.32
C ASP A 166 -115.83 27.87 -134.61
N TRP A 167 -114.57 27.56 -134.23
CA TRP A 167 -113.44 28.47 -134.41
C TRP A 167 -112.55 28.07 -135.60
N SER A 168 -112.98 28.50 -136.79
CA SER A 168 -112.14 28.54 -138.00
C SER A 168 -111.19 29.75 -137.98
N PRO A 169 -109.91 29.61 -138.35
CA PRO A 169 -109.00 30.76 -138.47
C PRO A 169 -109.40 31.61 -139.69
N PRO A 170 -109.36 32.96 -139.60
CA PRO A 170 -109.53 33.81 -140.75
C PRO A 170 -108.28 33.72 -141.65
N GLU A 171 -108.45 33.23 -142.88
CA GLU A 171 -107.40 33.23 -143.91
C GLU A 171 -107.14 34.64 -144.44
N SER A 172 -106.38 35.45 -143.68
CA SER A 172 -105.45 36.49 -144.17
C SER A 172 -104.91 37.31 -143.00
N ASN A 173 -103.68 37.03 -142.58
CA ASN A 173 -102.71 37.96 -141.98
C ASN A 173 -101.41 37.21 -141.61
N SER A 174 -100.76 36.61 -142.61
CA SER A 174 -99.50 35.85 -142.44
C SER A 174 -98.33 36.68 -141.89
N ASN A 175 -98.44 38.00 -141.86
CA ASN A 175 -97.39 38.92 -141.41
C ASN A 175 -97.46 39.27 -139.91
N GLU A 176 -98.64 39.14 -139.27
CA GLU A 176 -98.78 39.42 -137.84
C GLU A 176 -98.45 38.18 -137.00
N LEU A 177 -98.85 37.00 -137.48
CA LEU A 177 -98.53 35.70 -136.87
C LEU A 177 -97.02 35.40 -136.90
N THR A 178 -96.30 35.77 -137.98
CA THR A 178 -94.83 35.69 -138.02
C THR A 178 -94.20 36.66 -137.03
N GLY A 179 -94.66 37.91 -136.95
CA GLY A 179 -94.15 38.88 -135.95
C GLY A 179 -94.40 38.48 -134.49
N ILE A 180 -95.48 37.74 -134.20
CA ILE A 180 -95.72 37.14 -132.88
C ILE A 180 -94.79 35.94 -132.65
N TYR A 181 -94.60 35.07 -133.65
CA TYR A 181 -93.72 33.91 -133.55
C TYR A 181 -92.24 34.31 -133.38
N GLU A 182 -91.79 35.36 -134.06
CA GLU A 182 -90.46 35.94 -133.87
C GLU A 182 -90.29 36.52 -132.45
N LYS A 183 -91.30 37.23 -131.92
CA LYS A 183 -91.27 37.71 -130.53
C LYS A 183 -91.17 36.57 -129.52
N ILE A 184 -92.02 35.55 -129.64
CA ILE A 184 -91.98 34.36 -128.79
C ILE A 184 -90.60 33.72 -128.86
N LYS A 185 -90.02 33.58 -130.06
CA LYS A 185 -88.66 33.03 -130.23
C LYS A 185 -87.60 33.90 -129.54
N THR A 186 -87.67 35.24 -129.64
CA THR A 186 -86.75 36.12 -128.91
C THR A 186 -86.94 36.08 -127.39
N GLU A 187 -88.18 35.90 -126.90
CA GLU A 187 -88.45 35.72 -125.46
C GLU A 187 -87.99 34.36 -124.95
N GLU A 188 -88.12 33.29 -125.75
CA GLU A 188 -87.55 31.97 -125.45
C GLU A 188 -86.02 31.99 -125.44
N GLU A 189 -85.39 32.71 -126.37
CA GLU A 189 -83.93 32.93 -126.40
C GLU A 189 -83.47 33.73 -125.16
N LEU A 190 -84.16 34.82 -124.79
CA LEU A 190 -83.90 35.57 -123.55
C LEU A 190 -84.13 34.73 -122.28
N LEU A 191 -85.16 33.88 -122.24
CA LEU A 191 -85.39 32.94 -121.15
C LEU A 191 -84.31 31.86 -121.07
N ALA A 192 -83.76 31.42 -122.21
CA ALA A 192 -82.64 30.49 -122.25
C ALA A 192 -81.34 31.15 -121.76
N GLU A 193 -81.11 32.43 -122.07
CA GLU A 193 -80.01 33.22 -121.50
C GLU A 193 -80.17 33.42 -119.99
N LYS A 194 -81.36 33.81 -119.51
CA LYS A 194 -81.64 33.93 -118.07
C LYS A 194 -81.46 32.62 -117.31
N LYS A 195 -81.75 31.47 -117.93
CA LYS A 195 -81.44 30.15 -117.37
C LYS A 195 -79.93 29.89 -117.31
N LYS A 196 -79.17 30.19 -118.37
CA LYS A 196 -77.70 30.09 -118.36
C LYS A 196 -77.06 30.98 -117.29
N GLU A 197 -77.53 32.23 -117.14
CA GLU A 197 -77.11 33.13 -116.06
C GLU A 197 -77.41 32.54 -114.67
N HIS A 198 -78.61 31.95 -114.49
CA HIS A 198 -79.00 31.31 -113.23
C HIS A 198 -78.13 30.10 -112.91
N ASP A 199 -77.88 29.22 -113.87
CA ASP A 199 -77.02 28.04 -113.71
C ASP A 199 -75.57 28.44 -113.40
N GLN A 200 -75.06 29.49 -114.06
CA GLN A 200 -73.75 30.08 -113.77
C GLN A 200 -73.69 30.67 -112.36
N LEU A 201 -74.74 31.36 -111.92
CA LEU A 201 -74.86 31.92 -110.57
C LEU A 201 -74.97 30.81 -109.51
N GLN A 202 -75.68 29.71 -109.80
CA GLN A 202 -75.72 28.53 -108.94
C GLN A 202 -74.35 27.86 -108.82
N LEU A 203 -73.60 27.75 -109.93
CA LEU A 203 -72.23 27.24 -109.95
C LEU A 203 -71.26 28.16 -109.19
N GLN A 204 -71.46 29.49 -109.23
CA GLN A 204 -70.70 30.43 -108.40
C GLN A 204 -71.05 30.30 -106.92
N ARG A 205 -72.34 30.12 -106.58
CA ARG A 205 -72.77 29.87 -105.19
C ARG A 205 -72.17 28.59 -104.62
N SER A 206 -72.16 27.49 -105.38
CA SER A 206 -71.56 26.23 -104.89
C SER A 206 -70.04 26.34 -104.71
N LYS A 207 -69.33 26.98 -105.64
CA LYS A 207 -67.89 27.31 -105.49
C LYS A 207 -67.62 28.18 -104.25
N LEU A 208 -68.44 29.20 -104.00
CA LEU A 208 -68.32 30.04 -102.81
C LEU A 208 -68.60 29.25 -101.53
N SER A 209 -69.61 28.37 -101.51
CA SER A 209 -69.89 27.51 -100.37
C SER A 209 -68.74 26.55 -100.06
N GLN A 210 -68.11 25.96 -101.09
CA GLN A 210 -66.89 25.15 -100.94
C GLN A 210 -65.73 25.97 -100.36
N LEU A 211 -65.52 27.20 -100.86
CA LEU A 211 -64.46 28.08 -100.37
C LEU A 211 -64.68 28.51 -98.91
N ILE A 212 -65.93 28.75 -98.50
CA ILE A 212 -66.31 29.02 -97.10
C ILE A 212 -66.06 27.79 -96.21
N LEU A 213 -66.37 26.58 -96.68
CA LEU A 213 -66.12 25.35 -95.93
C LEU A 213 -64.62 25.12 -95.74
N ASN A 214 -63.84 25.15 -96.84
CA ASN A 214 -62.39 25.01 -96.80
C ASN A 214 -61.74 26.05 -95.88
N ARG A 215 -62.17 27.32 -95.95
CA ARG A 215 -61.69 28.38 -95.05
C ARG A 215 -61.94 28.03 -93.58
N LYS A 216 -63.14 27.56 -93.23
CA LYS A 216 -63.46 27.16 -91.84
C LYS A 216 -62.61 25.99 -91.37
N ASP A 217 -62.31 25.04 -92.24
CA ASP A 217 -61.50 23.88 -91.88
C ASP A 217 -60.00 24.25 -91.77
N TYR A 218 -59.49 25.16 -92.61
CA TYR A 218 -58.17 25.76 -92.40
C TYR A 218 -58.08 26.60 -91.12
N GLU A 219 -59.11 27.40 -90.80
CA GLU A 219 -59.16 28.17 -89.54
C GLU A 219 -59.13 27.25 -88.30
N LYS A 220 -59.80 26.09 -88.35
CA LYS A 220 -59.68 25.05 -87.30
C LYS A 220 -58.29 24.42 -87.25
N GLN A 221 -57.70 24.09 -88.41
CA GLN A 221 -56.37 23.49 -88.47
C GLN A 221 -55.31 24.42 -87.87
N VAL A 222 -55.33 25.70 -88.26
CA VAL A 222 -54.45 26.74 -87.70
C VAL A 222 -54.68 26.92 -86.19
N LEU A 223 -55.92 26.84 -85.72
CA LEU A 223 -56.21 26.92 -84.28
C LEU A 223 -55.63 25.73 -83.51
N LEU A 224 -55.80 24.50 -84.02
CA LEU A 224 -55.25 23.28 -83.42
C LEU A 224 -53.71 23.33 -83.38
N GLU A 225 -53.07 23.67 -84.49
CA GLU A 225 -51.62 23.81 -84.59
C GLU A 225 -51.10 24.87 -83.63
N LYS A 226 -51.77 26.03 -83.55
CA LYS A 226 -51.46 27.07 -82.56
C LYS A 226 -51.56 26.55 -81.12
N THR A 227 -52.62 25.82 -80.76
CA THR A 227 -52.74 25.27 -79.38
C THR A 227 -51.67 24.22 -79.07
N LEU A 228 -51.27 23.43 -80.06
CA LEU A 228 -50.19 22.45 -79.92
C LEU A 228 -48.85 23.16 -79.68
N LEU A 229 -48.50 24.15 -80.52
CA LEU A 229 -47.29 24.95 -80.35
C LEU A 229 -47.28 25.70 -79.01
N GLU A 230 -48.41 26.27 -78.58
CA GLU A 230 -48.52 26.91 -77.26
C GLU A 230 -48.34 25.92 -76.09
N SER A 231 -48.73 24.65 -76.22
CA SER A 231 -48.44 23.63 -75.21
C SER A 231 -46.96 23.24 -75.19
N GLN A 232 -46.34 23.01 -76.36
CA GLN A 232 -44.92 22.69 -76.50
C GLN A 232 -44.03 23.81 -75.94
N ILE A 233 -44.31 25.08 -76.29
CA ILE A 233 -43.58 26.25 -75.78
C ILE A 233 -43.67 26.34 -74.24
N LYS A 234 -44.82 26.00 -73.64
CA LYS A 234 -44.97 25.97 -72.17
C LYS A 234 -44.15 24.86 -71.52
N GLU A 235 -44.12 23.67 -72.11
CA GLU A 235 -43.31 22.54 -71.64
C GLU A 235 -41.80 22.84 -71.77
N GLU A 236 -41.37 23.44 -72.88
CA GLU A 236 -39.99 23.89 -73.09
C GLU A 236 -39.59 24.98 -72.08
N HIS A 237 -40.45 25.98 -71.83
CA HIS A 237 -40.18 26.99 -70.80
C HIS A 237 -40.04 26.39 -69.40
N LEU A 238 -40.87 25.40 -69.04
CA LEU A 238 -40.76 24.70 -67.76
C LEU A 238 -39.45 23.89 -67.68
N SER A 239 -39.06 23.23 -68.77
CA SER A 239 -37.79 22.51 -68.88
C SER A 239 -36.59 23.44 -68.72
N ILE A 240 -36.58 24.57 -69.44
CA ILE A 240 -35.54 25.62 -69.33
C ILE A 240 -35.47 26.16 -67.89
N GLN A 241 -36.60 26.50 -67.28
CA GLN A 241 -36.64 27.00 -65.90
C GLN A 241 -36.03 25.99 -64.91
N ASN A 242 -36.31 24.70 -65.08
CA ASN A 242 -35.74 23.64 -64.23
C ASN A 242 -34.24 23.46 -64.48
N GLN A 243 -33.78 23.57 -65.73
CA GLN A 243 -32.34 23.55 -66.06
C GLN A 243 -31.59 24.76 -65.49
N THR A 244 -32.19 25.97 -65.52
CA THR A 244 -31.61 27.17 -64.90
C THR A 244 -31.47 27.01 -63.39
N LYS A 245 -32.50 26.54 -62.69
CA LYS A 245 -32.41 26.27 -61.24
C LYS A 245 -31.31 25.27 -60.90
N LEU A 246 -31.17 24.21 -61.71
CA LEU A 246 -30.10 23.22 -61.52
C LEU A 246 -28.71 23.82 -61.78
N SER A 247 -28.55 24.68 -62.79
CA SER A 247 -27.27 25.33 -63.07
C SER A 247 -26.87 26.35 -62.00
N GLU A 248 -27.83 27.10 -61.45
CA GLU A 248 -27.64 27.97 -60.28
C GLU A 248 -27.16 27.16 -59.06
N GLN A 249 -27.79 26.02 -58.76
CA GLN A 249 -27.35 25.12 -57.69
C GLN A 249 -25.93 24.59 -57.90
N ILE A 250 -25.58 24.20 -59.13
CA ILE A 250 -24.22 23.75 -59.49
C ILE A 250 -23.19 24.88 -59.30
N ILE A 251 -23.55 26.13 -59.63
CA ILE A 251 -22.67 27.30 -59.43
C ILE A 251 -22.44 27.56 -57.93
N SER A 252 -23.50 27.52 -57.11
CA SER A 252 -23.38 27.67 -55.65
C SER A 252 -22.51 26.56 -55.02
N GLN A 253 -22.77 25.30 -55.34
CA GLN A 253 -21.96 24.16 -54.87
C GLN A 253 -20.50 24.27 -55.30
N LYS A 254 -20.23 24.76 -56.52
CA LYS A 254 -18.86 24.99 -57.00
C LYS A 254 -18.13 26.09 -56.22
N ALA A 255 -18.84 27.14 -55.80
CA ALA A 255 -18.28 28.19 -54.96
C ALA A 255 -17.95 27.67 -53.55
N GLU A 256 -18.88 26.92 -52.92
CA GLU A 256 -18.67 26.25 -51.63
C GLU A 256 -17.48 25.29 -51.67
N LEU A 257 -17.35 24.48 -52.73
CA LEU A 257 -16.22 23.55 -52.89
C LEU A 257 -14.86 24.26 -52.98
N GLU A 258 -14.78 25.43 -53.61
CA GLU A 258 -13.52 26.19 -53.66
C GLU A 258 -13.19 26.85 -52.31
N GLN A 259 -14.20 27.27 -51.54
CA GLN A 259 -14.01 27.71 -50.14
C GLN A 259 -13.53 26.56 -49.24
N VAL A 260 -14.18 25.39 -49.27
CA VAL A 260 -13.75 24.21 -48.50
C VAL A 260 -12.32 23.80 -48.88
N LYS A 261 -11.93 23.97 -50.14
CA LYS A 261 -10.57 23.70 -50.63
C LYS A 261 -9.55 24.73 -50.13
N SER A 262 -9.88 26.02 -50.02
CA SER A 262 -8.98 27.01 -49.43
C SER A 262 -8.82 26.79 -47.92
N GLU A 263 -9.92 26.54 -47.19
CA GLU A 263 -9.92 26.20 -45.75
C GLU A 263 -9.10 24.92 -45.47
N ARG A 264 -9.28 23.86 -46.28
CA ARG A 264 -8.45 22.65 -46.21
C ARG A 264 -6.97 22.97 -46.38
N ASN A 265 -6.60 23.83 -47.33
CA ASN A 265 -5.21 24.18 -47.57
C ASN A 265 -4.59 24.96 -46.40
N GLU A 266 -5.34 25.84 -45.75
CA GLU A 266 -4.90 26.52 -44.52
C GLU A 266 -4.75 25.55 -43.34
N LEU A 267 -5.72 24.66 -43.15
CA LEU A 267 -5.69 23.63 -42.10
C LEU A 267 -4.49 22.67 -42.31
N MET A 268 -4.20 22.28 -43.55
CA MET A 268 -3.01 21.49 -43.89
C MET A 268 -1.70 22.23 -43.58
N LYS A 269 -1.62 23.55 -43.84
CA LYS A 269 -0.45 24.37 -43.44
C LYS A 269 -0.28 24.41 -41.91
N LYS A 270 -1.36 24.64 -41.16
CA LYS A 270 -1.35 24.62 -39.68
C LYS A 270 -0.87 23.27 -39.15
N ILE A 271 -1.44 22.16 -39.63
CA ILE A 271 -1.02 20.79 -39.30
C ILE A 271 0.47 20.57 -39.61
N SER A 272 1.00 21.08 -40.73
CA SER A 272 2.41 20.94 -41.08
C SER A 272 3.33 21.66 -40.09
N VAL A 273 2.97 22.90 -39.71
CA VAL A 273 3.71 23.71 -38.74
C VAL A 273 3.70 23.06 -37.35
N ASP A 274 2.54 22.57 -36.90
CA ASP A 274 2.42 21.97 -35.57
C ASP A 274 3.09 20.59 -35.50
N LYS A 275 3.09 19.81 -36.59
CA LYS A 275 3.93 18.60 -36.71
C LYS A 275 5.42 18.91 -36.56
N GLU A 276 5.90 20.01 -37.15
CA GLU A 276 7.31 20.41 -37.04
C GLU A 276 7.68 20.85 -35.61
N LYS A 277 6.79 21.59 -34.92
CA LYS A 277 6.97 21.94 -33.50
C LYS A 277 7.04 20.68 -32.63
N ILE A 278 6.05 19.80 -32.74
CA ILE A 278 5.98 18.55 -31.97
C ILE A 278 7.23 17.69 -32.22
N ALA A 279 7.75 17.64 -33.45
CA ALA A 279 8.98 16.92 -33.75
C ALA A 279 10.21 17.52 -33.03
N LYS A 280 10.34 18.86 -33.01
CA LYS A 280 11.43 19.56 -32.29
C LYS A 280 11.33 19.39 -30.78
N ASP A 281 10.13 19.52 -30.21
CA ASP A 281 9.88 19.35 -28.78
C ASP A 281 10.19 17.90 -28.33
N LEU A 282 9.80 16.91 -29.14
CA LEU A 282 10.10 15.50 -28.91
C LEU A 282 11.60 15.19 -29.02
N GLU A 283 12.33 15.83 -29.94
CA GLU A 283 13.79 15.72 -30.03
C GLU A 283 14.48 16.36 -28.80
N PHE A 284 14.00 17.51 -28.34
CA PHE A 284 14.48 18.20 -27.15
C PHE A 284 14.25 17.37 -25.87
N GLN A 285 13.04 16.82 -25.68
CA GLN A 285 12.73 15.91 -24.57
C GLN A 285 13.62 14.65 -24.59
N LYS A 286 13.88 14.06 -25.77
CA LYS A 286 14.82 12.94 -25.90
C LYS A 286 16.24 13.30 -25.48
N LYS A 287 16.72 14.51 -25.82
CA LYS A 287 18.05 15.01 -25.41
C LYS A 287 18.13 15.20 -23.89
N GLN A 288 17.13 15.83 -23.27
CA GLN A 288 17.04 15.96 -21.81
C GLN A 288 17.03 14.58 -21.13
N LEU A 289 16.19 13.65 -21.59
CA LEU A 289 16.08 12.32 -21.01
C LEU A 289 17.39 11.52 -21.13
N LEU A 290 18.16 11.70 -22.20
CA LEU A 290 19.49 11.12 -22.35
C LEU A 290 20.48 11.74 -21.37
N GLN A 291 20.47 13.07 -21.21
CA GLN A 291 21.32 13.77 -20.24
C GLN A 291 21.02 13.32 -18.80
N THR A 292 19.75 13.31 -18.36
CA THR A 292 19.36 12.86 -17.01
C THR A 292 19.75 11.39 -16.76
N LYS A 293 19.76 10.53 -17.79
CA LYS A 293 20.25 9.15 -17.67
C LYS A 293 21.76 9.08 -17.43
N LEU A 294 22.55 9.93 -18.08
CA LEU A 294 23.99 10.00 -17.85
C LEU A 294 24.30 10.54 -16.45
N GLU A 295 23.61 11.60 -16.02
CA GLU A 295 23.70 12.16 -14.67
C GLU A 295 23.35 11.13 -13.60
N GLN A 296 22.29 10.33 -13.81
CA GLN A 296 21.93 9.23 -12.91
C GLN A 296 23.03 8.15 -12.86
N GLU A 297 23.66 7.80 -13.98
CA GLU A 297 24.74 6.81 -14.00
C GLU A 297 26.00 7.31 -13.25
N GLU A 298 26.27 8.61 -13.30
CA GLU A 298 27.33 9.25 -12.51
C GLU A 298 27.02 9.27 -11.01
N ILE A 299 25.80 9.61 -10.63
CA ILE A 299 25.32 9.55 -9.24
C ILE A 299 25.38 8.10 -8.71
N ASP A 300 24.94 7.11 -9.47
CA ASP A 300 25.02 5.69 -9.08
C ASP A 300 26.46 5.21 -8.87
N LYS A 301 27.43 5.74 -9.64
CA LYS A 301 28.87 5.48 -9.43
C LYS A 301 29.39 6.14 -8.15
N GLN A 302 28.97 7.37 -7.87
CA GLN A 302 29.32 8.07 -6.63
C GLN A 302 28.78 7.32 -5.40
N ILE A 303 27.48 6.97 -5.40
CA ILE A 303 26.84 6.19 -4.32
C ILE A 303 27.57 4.87 -4.06
N LYS A 304 27.95 4.12 -5.11
CA LYS A 304 28.72 2.87 -4.96
C LYS A 304 30.09 3.11 -4.32
N ASN A 305 30.78 4.19 -4.71
CA ASN A 305 32.07 4.56 -4.11
C ASN A 305 31.93 4.94 -2.63
N GLU A 306 30.91 5.74 -2.27
CA GLU A 306 30.61 6.11 -0.89
C GLU A 306 30.25 4.89 -0.03
N GLN A 307 29.42 3.98 -0.55
CA GLN A 307 29.11 2.71 0.13
C GLN A 307 30.37 1.88 0.42
N ILE A 308 31.31 1.80 -0.52
CA ILE A 308 32.60 1.12 -0.33
C ILE A 308 33.46 1.83 0.73
N GLN A 309 33.47 3.17 0.76
CA GLN A 309 34.20 3.93 1.78
C GLN A 309 33.58 3.76 3.18
N LEU A 310 32.26 3.84 3.29
CA LEU A 310 31.52 3.62 4.55
C LEU A 310 31.73 2.20 5.08
N ALA A 311 31.71 1.19 4.21
CA ALA A 311 32.00 -0.19 4.58
C ALA A 311 33.43 -0.34 5.15
N LYS A 312 34.45 0.25 4.48
CA LYS A 312 35.84 0.24 4.98
C LYS A 312 35.98 0.93 6.34
N MET A 313 35.36 2.10 6.52
CA MET A 313 35.37 2.80 7.82
C MET A 313 34.68 1.99 8.92
N ALA A 314 33.57 1.30 8.61
CA ALA A 314 32.89 0.43 9.57
C ALA A 314 33.73 -0.79 9.96
N GLU A 315 34.44 -1.41 9.00
CA GLU A 315 35.39 -2.49 9.30
C GLU A 315 36.58 -2.03 10.13
N GLU A 316 37.13 -0.84 9.84
CA GLU A 316 38.22 -0.25 10.61
C GLU A 316 37.79 0.08 12.05
N GLN A 317 36.62 0.70 12.24
CA GLN A 317 36.04 0.95 13.56
C GLN A 317 35.81 -0.34 14.33
N LYS A 318 35.26 -1.38 13.69
CA LYS A 318 35.07 -2.71 14.29
C LYS A 318 36.41 -3.35 14.70
N SER A 319 37.44 -3.24 13.87
CA SER A 319 38.81 -3.72 14.16
C SER A 319 39.40 -2.98 15.37
N ASN A 320 39.25 -1.66 15.43
CA ASN A 320 39.77 -0.84 16.53
C ASN A 320 39.02 -1.06 17.85
N LEU A 321 37.70 -1.21 17.82
CA LEU A 321 36.90 -1.62 18.99
C LEU A 321 37.31 -3.01 19.50
N LEU A 322 37.59 -3.96 18.62
CA LEU A 322 38.06 -5.29 19.00
C LEU A 322 39.45 -5.24 19.67
N LYS A 323 40.36 -4.39 19.19
CA LYS A 323 41.65 -4.13 19.86
C LYS A 323 41.46 -3.48 21.23
N GLN A 324 40.60 -2.48 21.35
CA GLN A 324 40.29 -1.83 22.63
C GLN A 324 39.67 -2.80 23.64
N SER A 325 38.76 -3.68 23.20
CA SER A 325 38.16 -4.72 24.04
C SER A 325 39.21 -5.70 24.58
N LYS A 326 40.17 -6.15 23.74
CA LYS A 326 41.29 -6.99 24.18
C LYS A 326 42.17 -6.27 25.21
N LEU A 327 42.54 -5.00 24.95
CA LEU A 327 43.34 -4.20 25.87
C LEU A 327 42.62 -3.99 27.23
N ALA A 328 41.32 -3.73 27.21
CA ALA A 328 40.51 -3.60 28.42
C ALA A 328 40.46 -4.91 29.22
N HIS A 329 40.40 -6.06 28.54
CA HIS A 329 40.47 -7.37 29.19
C HIS A 329 41.83 -7.59 29.88
N GLU A 330 42.95 -7.35 29.18
CA GLU A 330 44.29 -7.43 29.77
C GLU A 330 44.49 -6.47 30.95
N ILE A 331 43.90 -5.28 30.90
CA ILE A 331 43.93 -4.31 32.01
C ILE A 331 43.19 -4.88 33.22
N ASN A 332 41.99 -5.45 33.03
CA ASN A 332 41.22 -6.06 34.11
C ASN A 332 41.94 -7.28 34.71
N GLU A 333 42.59 -8.12 33.90
CA GLU A 333 43.44 -9.22 34.39
C GLU A 333 44.59 -8.69 35.25
N LYS A 334 45.34 -7.69 34.75
CA LYS A 334 46.46 -7.06 35.48
C LYS A 334 45.99 -6.37 36.77
N GLN A 335 44.81 -5.75 36.78
CA GLN A 335 44.19 -5.21 38.00
C GLN A 335 43.88 -6.33 39.01
N GLY A 336 43.32 -7.46 38.56
CA GLY A 336 43.05 -8.62 39.39
C GLY A 336 44.32 -9.26 39.98
N TYR A 337 45.42 -9.30 39.23
CA TYR A 337 46.74 -9.70 39.75
C TYR A 337 47.26 -8.70 40.79
N LEU A 338 47.22 -7.40 40.50
CA LEU A 338 47.66 -6.36 41.42
C LEU A 338 46.88 -6.38 42.74
N GLU A 339 45.57 -6.65 42.70
CA GLU A 339 44.74 -6.75 43.89
C GLU A 339 45.05 -8.00 44.74
N LYS A 340 45.40 -9.13 44.10
CA LYS A 340 45.94 -10.30 44.82
C LYS A 340 47.25 -9.97 45.52
N THR A 341 48.21 -9.38 44.80
CA THR A 341 49.51 -8.99 45.38
C THR A 341 49.38 -7.93 46.49
N LYS A 342 48.38 -7.04 46.43
CA LYS A 342 48.06 -6.13 47.54
C LYS A 342 47.59 -6.89 48.79
N LYS A 343 46.70 -7.87 48.65
CA LYS A 343 46.23 -8.70 49.77
C LYS A 343 47.38 -9.51 50.38
N GLU A 344 48.21 -10.13 49.54
CA GLU A 344 49.44 -10.83 49.98
C GLU A 344 50.39 -9.89 50.74
N TYR A 345 50.55 -8.63 50.29
CA TYR A 345 51.34 -7.63 51.01
C TYR A 345 50.72 -7.22 52.36
N GLU A 346 49.40 -7.02 52.42
CA GLU A 346 48.67 -6.71 53.66
C GLU A 346 48.76 -7.86 54.68
N ASP A 347 48.71 -9.11 54.22
CA ASP A 347 48.92 -10.31 55.04
C ASP A 347 50.36 -10.37 55.58
N ILE A 348 51.36 -10.13 54.72
CA ILE A 348 52.78 -10.07 55.13
C ILE A 348 53.01 -8.95 56.15
N VAL A 349 52.46 -7.75 55.92
CA VAL A 349 52.57 -6.62 56.88
C VAL A 349 51.92 -6.98 58.21
N SER A 350 50.77 -7.66 58.19
CA SER A 350 50.09 -8.14 59.40
C SER A 350 50.95 -9.16 60.15
N GLN A 351 51.55 -10.12 59.46
CA GLN A 351 52.47 -11.09 60.05
C GLN A 351 53.73 -10.41 60.62
N VAL A 352 54.36 -9.50 59.88
CA VAL A 352 55.54 -8.74 60.34
C VAL A 352 55.23 -7.92 61.59
N ASN A 353 54.03 -7.34 61.70
CA ASN A 353 53.61 -6.64 62.93
C ASN A 353 53.44 -7.59 64.13
N ILE A 354 52.94 -8.81 63.91
CA ILE A 354 52.87 -9.86 64.94
C ILE A 354 54.27 -10.35 65.35
N GLU A 355 55.19 -10.50 64.41
CA GLU A 355 56.58 -10.89 64.71
C GLU A 355 57.34 -9.76 65.43
N LYS A 356 57.07 -8.50 65.08
CA LYS A 356 57.62 -7.33 65.76
C LYS A 356 57.13 -7.19 67.20
N SER A 357 55.86 -7.49 67.49
CA SER A 357 55.35 -7.48 68.87
C SER A 357 55.96 -8.62 69.71
N LYS A 358 56.09 -9.83 69.15
CA LYS A 358 56.83 -10.95 69.75
C LYS A 358 58.30 -10.60 70.00
N LEU A 359 58.97 -9.90 69.08
CA LEU A 359 60.35 -9.44 69.28
C LEU A 359 60.49 -8.46 70.45
N VAL A 360 59.56 -7.51 70.59
CA VAL A 360 59.51 -6.59 71.74
C VAL A 360 59.27 -7.34 73.06
N GLU A 361 58.48 -8.41 73.06
CA GLU A 361 58.30 -9.29 74.22
C GLU A 361 59.58 -10.09 74.54
N CYS A 362 60.24 -10.67 73.54
CA CYS A 362 61.56 -11.30 73.68
C CYS A 362 62.63 -10.34 74.23
N GLU A 363 62.63 -9.06 73.82
CA GLU A 363 63.52 -8.05 74.41
C GLU A 363 63.22 -7.78 75.89
N LYS A 364 61.95 -7.71 76.28
CA LYS A 364 61.55 -7.56 77.70
C LYS A 364 62.01 -8.77 78.52
N LEU A 365 61.77 -9.98 78.01
CA LEU A 365 62.23 -11.23 78.65
C LEU A 365 63.75 -11.27 78.77
N LYS A 366 64.50 -10.89 77.72
CA LYS A 366 65.97 -10.80 77.75
C LYS A 366 66.47 -9.81 78.81
N LYS A 367 65.82 -8.64 78.96
CA LYS A 367 66.14 -7.67 80.01
C LYS A 367 65.86 -8.24 81.42
N LEU A 368 64.76 -8.97 81.59
CA LEU A 368 64.40 -9.63 82.86
C LEU A 368 65.39 -10.73 83.24
N ILE A 369 65.78 -11.58 82.29
CA ILE A 369 66.82 -12.61 82.47
C ILE A 369 68.14 -11.95 82.89
N ALA A 370 68.57 -10.89 82.19
CA ALA A 370 69.80 -10.17 82.54
C ALA A 370 69.76 -9.49 83.93
N SER A 371 68.58 -9.15 84.47
CA SER A 371 68.46 -8.74 85.89
C SER A 371 68.54 -9.94 86.84
N GLN A 372 67.86 -11.05 86.54
CA GLN A 372 67.89 -12.26 87.36
C GLN A 372 69.30 -12.87 87.43
N GLU A 373 70.06 -12.86 86.34
CA GLU A 373 71.47 -13.27 86.30
C GLU A 373 72.34 -12.41 87.23
N LYS A 374 72.16 -11.08 87.24
CA LYS A 374 72.89 -10.18 88.16
C LYS A 374 72.57 -10.50 89.62
N ASP A 375 71.31 -10.79 89.93
CA ASP A 375 70.89 -11.11 91.29
C ASP A 375 71.36 -12.51 91.73
N LEU A 376 71.37 -13.50 90.83
CA LEU A 376 72.01 -14.79 91.05
C LEU A 376 73.52 -14.64 91.32
N VAL A 377 74.21 -13.77 90.59
CA VAL A 377 75.64 -13.47 90.83
C VAL A 377 75.86 -12.77 92.18
N LYS A 378 74.95 -11.89 92.63
CA LYS A 378 74.99 -11.32 94.00
C LYS A 378 74.82 -12.43 95.04
N ALA A 379 73.78 -13.26 94.91
CA ALA A 379 73.49 -14.36 95.82
C ALA A 379 74.64 -15.39 95.87
N GLN A 380 75.30 -15.68 94.74
CA GLN A 380 76.52 -16.51 94.71
C GLN A 380 77.68 -15.86 95.49
N LYS A 381 77.92 -14.55 95.33
CA LYS A 381 78.94 -13.82 96.11
C LYS A 381 78.63 -13.82 97.61
N GLU A 382 77.36 -13.68 97.99
CA GLU A 382 76.92 -13.78 99.39
C GLU A 382 77.09 -15.19 99.95
N ARG A 383 76.69 -16.23 99.19
CA ARG A 383 76.93 -17.63 99.54
C ARG A 383 78.43 -17.93 99.72
N LEU A 384 79.31 -17.34 98.91
CA LEU A 384 80.76 -17.44 99.09
C LEU A 384 81.24 -16.78 100.38
N LYS A 385 80.74 -15.57 100.72
CA LYS A 385 81.03 -14.92 102.02
C LYS A 385 80.56 -15.79 103.19
N ILE A 386 79.35 -16.34 103.13
CA ILE A 386 78.79 -17.24 104.15
C ILE A 386 79.66 -18.51 104.27
N ASN A 387 80.06 -19.12 103.16
CA ASN A 387 80.97 -20.27 103.18
C ASN A 387 82.34 -19.93 103.81
N GLN A 388 82.89 -18.73 103.59
CA GLN A 388 84.11 -18.27 104.27
C GLN A 388 83.91 -18.10 105.79
N ILE A 389 82.77 -17.55 106.23
CA ILE A 389 82.40 -17.45 107.64
C ILE A 389 82.30 -18.86 108.26
N ILE A 390 81.54 -19.76 107.64
CA ILE A 390 81.41 -21.17 108.07
C ILE A 390 82.78 -21.86 108.14
N SER A 391 83.71 -21.54 107.23
CA SER A 391 85.05 -22.13 107.23
C SER A 391 85.90 -21.64 108.41
N LYS A 392 85.88 -20.33 108.70
CA LYS A 392 86.51 -19.75 109.90
C LYS A 392 85.90 -20.31 111.19
N GLU A 393 84.59 -20.49 111.21
CA GLU A 393 83.86 -21.03 112.37
C GLU A 393 84.19 -22.50 112.60
N LYS A 394 84.27 -23.32 111.54
CA LYS A 394 84.77 -24.70 111.60
C LYS A 394 86.21 -24.76 112.13
N GLU A 395 87.07 -23.84 111.74
CA GLU A 395 88.45 -23.77 112.25
C GLU A 395 88.48 -23.40 113.75
N ASN A 396 87.65 -22.44 114.18
CA ASN A 396 87.50 -22.07 115.59
C ASN A 396 86.93 -23.21 116.45
N ILE A 397 85.97 -23.97 115.93
CA ILE A 397 85.47 -25.20 116.57
C ILE A 397 86.62 -26.20 116.71
N ALA A 398 87.38 -26.48 115.64
CA ALA A 398 88.52 -27.41 115.69
C ALA A 398 89.62 -26.98 116.69
N LYS A 399 89.86 -25.66 116.85
CA LYS A 399 90.75 -25.12 117.89
C LYS A 399 90.21 -25.42 119.29
N LYS A 400 88.94 -25.10 119.57
CA LYS A 400 88.27 -25.42 120.84
C LYS A 400 88.29 -26.92 121.15
N THR A 401 88.05 -27.79 120.15
CA THR A 401 88.13 -29.25 120.32
C THR A 401 89.54 -29.72 120.70
N LYS A 402 90.60 -29.12 120.13
CA LYS A 402 91.99 -29.43 120.51
C LYS A 402 92.30 -28.98 121.95
N GLU A 403 91.83 -27.80 122.36
CA GLU A 403 91.96 -27.33 123.74
C GLU A 403 91.22 -28.23 124.74
N GLU A 404 90.01 -28.69 124.38
CA GLU A 404 89.22 -29.60 125.19
C GLU A 404 89.89 -30.99 125.31
N GLN A 405 90.45 -31.52 124.21
CA GLN A 405 91.30 -32.71 124.26
C GLN A 405 92.55 -32.53 125.13
N ALA A 406 93.16 -31.34 125.16
CA ALA A 406 94.29 -31.05 126.04
C ALA A 406 93.86 -31.03 127.52
N LYS A 407 92.72 -30.43 127.85
CA LYS A 407 92.12 -30.45 129.20
C LYS A 407 91.78 -31.88 129.65
N LEU A 408 91.22 -32.71 128.76
CA LEU A 408 90.98 -34.14 129.01
C LEU A 408 92.29 -34.92 129.26
N LYS A 409 93.37 -34.63 128.51
CA LYS A 409 94.70 -35.21 128.78
C LYS A 409 95.24 -34.80 130.15
N GLN A 410 95.05 -33.55 130.58
CA GLN A 410 95.44 -33.10 131.92
C GLN A 410 94.62 -33.79 133.03
N GLN A 411 93.30 -33.95 132.86
CA GLN A 411 92.47 -34.73 133.80
C GLN A 411 92.91 -36.20 133.89
N SER A 412 93.29 -36.81 132.76
CA SER A 412 93.85 -38.17 132.70
C SER A 412 95.16 -38.31 133.51
N ILE A 413 96.02 -37.29 133.51
CA ILE A 413 97.26 -37.28 134.31
C ILE A 413 96.94 -37.19 135.81
N LEU A 414 96.03 -36.29 136.22
CA LEU A 414 95.57 -36.17 137.60
C LEU A 414 94.90 -37.46 138.11
N ALA A 415 94.11 -38.13 137.28
CA ALA A 415 93.48 -39.41 137.61
C ALA A 415 94.52 -40.52 137.87
N LYS A 416 95.65 -40.51 137.16
CA LYS A 416 96.77 -41.45 137.40
C LYS A 416 97.49 -41.17 138.72
N GLN A 417 97.67 -39.91 139.10
CA GLN A 417 98.27 -39.54 140.39
C GLN A 417 97.40 -39.99 141.59
N LEU A 418 96.09 -39.76 141.51
CA LEU A 418 95.12 -40.26 142.50
C LEU A 418 95.10 -41.79 142.64
N ALA A 419 95.40 -42.53 141.55
CA ALA A 419 95.51 -43.98 141.59
C ALA A 419 96.78 -44.46 142.33
N SER A 420 97.90 -43.76 142.20
CA SER A 420 99.12 -44.07 142.96
C SER A 420 98.99 -43.75 144.46
N GLU A 421 98.32 -42.67 144.84
CA GLU A 421 98.07 -42.33 146.25
C GLU A 421 97.20 -43.38 146.94
N LYS A 422 96.15 -43.89 146.25
CA LYS A 422 95.32 -44.99 146.76
C LYS A 422 96.13 -46.25 147.10
N LYS A 423 97.12 -46.62 146.27
CA LYS A 423 97.98 -47.79 146.53
C LYS A 423 98.87 -47.62 147.77
N ASN A 424 99.35 -46.41 148.04
CA ASN A 424 100.10 -46.13 149.27
C ASN A 424 99.19 -46.16 150.52
N LEU A 425 97.95 -45.69 150.39
CA LEU A 425 96.97 -45.69 151.48
C LEU A 425 96.51 -47.12 151.87
N GLU A 426 96.49 -48.07 150.93
CA GLU A 426 96.27 -49.49 151.25
C GLU A 426 97.42 -50.15 152.01
N LYS A 427 98.68 -49.86 151.67
CA LYS A 427 99.84 -50.40 152.41
C LYS A 427 99.79 -50.02 153.90
N ILE A 428 99.47 -48.75 154.19
CA ILE A 428 99.34 -48.24 155.56
C ILE A 428 98.19 -48.93 156.33
N LYS A 429 97.10 -49.33 155.66
CA LYS A 429 96.02 -50.12 156.28
C LYS A 429 96.45 -51.55 156.62
N LEU A 430 97.32 -52.16 155.81
CA LEU A 430 97.77 -53.54 156.01
C LEU A 430 98.71 -53.67 157.22
N GLU A 431 99.55 -52.66 157.46
CA GLU A 431 100.47 -52.66 158.61
C GLU A 431 99.75 -52.47 159.94
N ARG A 432 98.72 -51.61 160.01
CA ARG A 432 97.91 -51.46 161.24
C ARG A 432 97.29 -52.77 161.72
N LYS A 433 96.80 -53.61 160.78
CA LYS A 433 96.22 -54.93 161.12
C LYS A 433 97.18 -55.87 161.85
N LYS A 434 98.49 -55.82 161.56
CA LYS A 434 99.48 -56.73 162.14
C LYS A 434 99.88 -56.38 163.59
N VAL A 435 99.56 -55.17 164.05
CA VAL A 435 99.91 -54.69 165.39
C VAL A 435 98.79 -54.94 166.41
N GLU A 436 97.53 -55.00 165.97
CA GLU A 436 96.37 -55.16 166.87
C GLU A 436 96.21 -56.58 167.47
N GLU A 437 96.70 -57.64 166.81
CA GLU A 437 96.45 -59.03 167.24
C GLU A 437 97.30 -59.52 168.44
N LYS A 438 98.31 -58.77 168.89
CA LYS A 438 99.22 -59.21 169.98
C LYS A 438 98.93 -58.64 171.37
N ILE A 439 97.93 -57.76 171.56
CA ILE A 439 97.73 -57.02 172.82
C ILE A 439 96.25 -57.00 173.29
N LYS A 440 95.77 -58.07 173.97
CA LYS A 440 95.08 -58.05 175.30
C LYS A 440 94.26 -59.30 175.67
N LYS A 441 94.54 -59.86 176.86
CA LYS A 441 93.57 -60.55 177.73
C LYS A 441 93.03 -59.55 178.77
N LEU A 442 91.74 -59.70 179.16
CA LEU A 442 91.05 -59.04 180.31
C LEU A 442 91.02 -57.50 180.28
N LYS A 443 89.96 -56.73 180.52
CA LYS A 443 88.51 -56.82 180.86
C LYS A 443 88.07 -55.31 180.94
N PRO A 444 86.80 -54.94 181.18
CA PRO A 444 85.62 -55.16 180.36
C PRO A 444 84.95 -53.84 179.85
N ALA A 445 84.06 -53.99 178.87
CA ALA A 445 82.83 -53.22 178.62
C ALA A 445 82.79 -51.66 178.64
N LYS A 446 82.34 -51.12 177.48
CA LYS A 446 81.55 -49.88 177.26
C LYS A 446 82.22 -48.51 177.47
N LYS A 447 82.65 -47.91 176.35
CA LYS A 447 82.44 -46.49 175.99
C LYS A 447 82.62 -46.31 174.48
N THR A 448 81.55 -45.98 173.75
CA THR A 448 81.62 -45.61 172.33
C THR A 448 81.57 -44.10 172.18
N ARG A 449 82.59 -43.52 171.55
CA ARG A 449 82.78 -42.06 171.37
C ARG A 449 82.69 -41.74 169.88
N ALA A 450 82.03 -40.63 169.56
CA ALA A 450 82.10 -39.81 168.34
C ALA A 450 82.55 -40.46 167.00
N SER A 451 81.72 -40.32 165.95
CA SER A 451 82.03 -39.41 164.83
C SER A 451 80.99 -39.43 163.69
N SER A 452 80.92 -38.28 163.02
CA SER A 452 80.19 -37.90 161.81
C SER A 452 79.85 -38.97 160.74
N LYS A 453 78.60 -38.89 160.23
CA LYS A 453 78.29 -38.75 158.78
C LYS A 453 76.79 -38.55 158.49
N LYS A 454 76.51 -38.00 157.29
CA LYS A 454 75.20 -37.69 156.67
C LYS A 454 74.54 -36.42 157.25
N ALA A 455 74.31 -35.33 156.52
CA ALA A 455 74.18 -35.10 155.07
C ALA A 455 72.94 -35.75 154.40
N LYS A 456 71.84 -34.98 154.45
CA LYS A 456 70.63 -34.86 153.59
C LYS A 456 70.15 -33.41 153.84
N ALA A 457 69.53 -32.64 152.95
CA ALA A 457 68.87 -32.84 151.65
C ALA A 457 69.55 -31.95 150.57
N LYS A 458 69.53 -32.24 149.26
CA LYS A 458 68.42 -32.24 148.26
C LYS A 458 67.82 -30.84 147.96
N PRO A 459 67.36 -30.56 146.71
CA PRO A 459 67.53 -29.24 146.09
C PRO A 459 66.22 -28.52 145.69
N ALA A 460 66.33 -27.22 145.39
CA ALA A 460 65.42 -26.37 144.61
C ALA A 460 66.10 -24.98 144.43
N ASN A 461 65.77 -24.06 143.54
CA ASN A 461 65.05 -23.97 142.25
C ASN A 461 64.77 -22.45 142.05
N SER A 462 65.12 -21.84 140.91
CA SER A 462 64.64 -20.52 140.40
C SER A 462 65.53 -20.09 139.23
N GLU A 463 65.16 -20.32 137.98
CA GLU A 463 64.23 -19.54 137.13
C GLU A 463 64.72 -18.13 136.69
N PRO A 464 64.59 -17.77 135.39
CA PRO A 464 64.98 -16.47 134.80
C PRO A 464 63.78 -15.57 134.46
N LYS A 465 64.02 -14.31 134.03
CA LYS A 465 63.20 -13.57 133.03
C LYS A 465 63.73 -12.15 132.69
N ILE A 466 63.11 -11.54 131.67
CA ILE A 466 63.20 -10.14 131.17
C ILE A 466 64.37 -9.88 130.18
N ALA A 467 64.22 -9.20 129.02
CA ALA A 467 63.07 -9.01 128.12
C ALA A 467 63.52 -8.53 126.71
N LYS A 468 62.66 -8.80 125.71
CA LYS A 468 62.49 -8.10 124.41
C LYS A 468 62.24 -6.58 124.61
N SER A 469 62.29 -5.67 123.62
CA SER A 469 61.98 -5.68 122.16
C SER A 469 62.84 -4.63 121.38
N THR A 470 62.94 -4.59 120.04
CA THR A 470 62.00 -3.93 119.08
C THR A 470 62.37 -4.18 117.60
N GLU A 471 61.37 -4.28 116.71
CA GLU A 471 61.36 -4.00 115.24
C GLU A 471 59.86 -3.92 114.84
N ASN A 472 59.23 -2.96 114.14
CA ASN A 472 59.53 -1.95 113.10
C ASN A 472 59.46 -2.40 111.62
N THR A 473 58.96 -1.47 110.78
CA THR A 473 58.71 -1.40 109.32
C THR A 473 57.38 -1.98 108.80
N ASP A 474 56.49 -1.23 108.12
CA ASP A 474 56.62 -0.40 106.88
C ASP A 474 56.87 -1.22 105.61
N SER A 475 56.36 -0.87 104.41
CA SER A 475 55.20 -0.05 103.97
C SER A 475 55.08 -0.18 102.43
N THR A 476 53.88 0.01 101.89
CA THR A 476 53.51 0.03 100.43
C THR A 476 53.50 -1.30 99.66
#